data_AF-A0A6L9QU31-F1
#
_entry.id   AF-A0A6L9QU31-F1
#
_cell.length_a   1.000
_cell.length_b   1.000
_cell.length_c   1.000
_cell.angle_alpha   90.00
_cell.angle_beta   90.00
_cell.angle_gamma   90.00
#
_symmetry.space_group_name_H-M   'P 1'
#
loop_
_entity.id
_entity.type
_entity.pdbx_description
1 polymer ?
#
loop_
_entity_poly.entity_id
_entity_poly.type
_entity_poly.pdbx_seq_one_letter_code
_entity_poly.pdbx_strand_id
1 'polypeptide(L)'
;LATARLMETWAHGEDVADALGEHREPTHRLRHVAHIGVRTRDFAFRNRGLEPPAEEFRVVLAGPGGEEWTWGPQDARQSVTGPAL
;
A
#
# COMPACT_ATOMS: atom_id res chain seq x y z
N LEU A 1 -11.29 -9.96 -1.90
CA LEU A 1 -10.90 -11.06 -0.99
C LEU A 1 -9.46 -11.53 -1.21
N ALA A 2 -9.05 -11.88 -2.44
CA ALA A 2 -7.69 -12.38 -2.72
C ALA A 2 -6.56 -11.42 -2.26
N THR A 3 -6.65 -10.13 -2.59
CA THR A 3 -5.64 -9.12 -2.18
C THR A 3 -5.57 -8.91 -0.67
N ALA A 4 -6.67 -9.13 0.06
CA ALA A 4 -6.68 -9.00 1.52
C ALA A 4 -5.89 -10.13 2.18
N ARG A 5 -6.03 -11.37 1.68
CA ARG A 5 -5.23 -12.50 2.17
C ARG A 5 -3.76 -12.39 1.77
N LEU A 6 -3.47 -11.88 0.57
CA LEU A 6 -2.09 -11.60 0.16
C LEU A 6 -1.44 -10.55 1.07
N MET A 7 -2.15 -9.47 1.40
CA MET A 7 -1.67 -8.45 2.32
C MET A 7 -1.44 -9.01 3.72
N GLU A 8 -2.41 -9.75 4.27
CA GLU A 8 -2.30 -10.37 5.59
C GLU A 8 -1.08 -11.29 5.70
N THR A 9 -0.88 -12.19 4.73
CA THR A 9 0.28 -13.07 4.69
C THR A 9 1.59 -12.30 4.52
N TRP A 10 1.58 -11.23 3.72
CA TRP A 10 2.76 -10.42 3.53
C TRP A 10 3.17 -9.68 4.81
N ALA A 11 2.21 -9.02 5.48
CA ALA A 11 2.43 -8.21 6.67
C ALA A 11 2.96 -9.06 7.83
N HIS A 12 2.26 -10.14 8.18
CA HIS A 12 2.74 -11.03 9.26
C HIS A 12 4.04 -11.73 8.91
N GLY A 13 4.29 -12.00 7.62
CA GLY A 13 5.57 -12.53 7.16
C GLY A 13 6.71 -11.53 7.32
N GLU A 14 6.42 -10.24 7.23
CA GLU A 14 7.39 -9.16 7.48
C GLU A 14 7.68 -9.02 8.96
N ASP A 15 6.64 -9.00 9.80
CA ASP A 15 6.79 -8.95 11.26
C ASP A 15 7.68 -10.09 11.79
N VAL A 16 7.55 -11.29 11.22
CA VAL A 16 8.41 -12.44 11.57
C VAL A 16 9.85 -12.25 11.11
N ALA A 17 10.07 -11.73 9.90
CA ALA A 17 11.42 -11.50 9.40
C ALA A 17 12.14 -10.42 10.19
N ASP A 18 11.45 -9.32 10.50
CA ASP A 18 11.94 -8.25 11.39
C ASP A 18 12.31 -8.80 12.76
N ALA A 19 11.44 -9.63 13.36
CA ALA A 19 11.70 -10.24 14.67
C ALA A 19 12.92 -11.18 14.66
N LEU A 20 13.24 -11.79 13.52
CA LEU A 20 14.40 -12.66 13.34
C LEU A 20 15.65 -11.93 12.82
N GLY A 21 15.53 -10.65 12.44
CA GLY A 21 16.60 -9.88 11.80
C GLY A 21 16.92 -10.33 10.37
N GLU A 22 15.97 -10.97 9.69
CA GLU A 22 16.13 -11.50 8.33
C GLU A 22 15.57 -10.52 7.29
N HIS A 23 16.27 -10.37 6.15
CA HIS A 23 15.79 -9.54 5.06
C HIS A 23 14.94 -10.35 4.06
N ARG A 24 13.73 -9.88 3.77
CA ARG A 24 12.86 -10.45 2.74
C ARG A 24 12.93 -9.61 1.48
N GLU A 25 13.56 -10.15 0.44
CA GLU A 25 13.67 -9.47 -0.85
C GLU A 25 12.31 -9.00 -1.40
N PRO A 26 12.11 -7.68 -1.58
CA PRO A 26 10.91 -7.11 -2.19
C PRO A 26 10.66 -7.68 -3.58
N THR A 27 9.40 -8.02 -3.88
CA THR A 27 9.02 -8.43 -5.24
C THR A 27 7.83 -7.65 -5.77
N HIS A 28 7.59 -7.73 -7.08
CA HIS A 28 6.45 -7.09 -7.75
C HIS A 28 5.08 -7.43 -7.11
N ARG A 29 4.99 -8.51 -6.31
CA ARG A 29 3.79 -8.90 -5.56
C ARG A 29 3.35 -7.83 -4.54
N LEU A 30 4.26 -6.95 -4.09
CA LEU A 30 3.95 -5.80 -3.25
C LEU A 30 2.90 -4.88 -3.87
N ARG A 31 2.77 -4.86 -5.21
CA ARG A 31 1.73 -4.07 -5.88
C ARG A 31 0.32 -4.45 -5.40
N HIS A 32 0.07 -5.71 -5.05
CA HIS A 32 -1.22 -6.14 -4.52
C HIS A 32 -1.48 -5.63 -3.09
N VAL A 33 -0.42 -5.55 -2.28
CA VAL A 33 -0.45 -4.99 -0.92
C VAL A 33 -0.74 -3.48 -0.99
N ALA A 34 0.05 -2.75 -1.78
CA ALA A 34 -0.17 -1.33 -2.03
C ALA A 34 -1.58 -1.06 -2.58
N HIS A 35 -2.03 -1.87 -3.54
CA HIS A 35 -3.35 -1.71 -4.14
C HIS A 35 -4.48 -1.82 -3.13
N ILE A 36 -4.44 -2.82 -2.22
CA ILE A 36 -5.49 -2.91 -1.22
C ILE A 36 -5.41 -1.75 -0.23
N GLY A 37 -4.22 -1.33 0.20
CA GLY A 37 -4.04 -0.17 1.07
C GLY A 37 -4.69 1.10 0.51
N VAL A 38 -4.45 1.41 -0.76
CA VAL A 38 -5.08 2.54 -1.46
C VAL A 38 -6.60 2.38 -1.52
N ARG A 39 -7.09 1.20 -1.92
CA ARG A 39 -8.54 0.95 -2.10
C ARG A 39 -9.33 0.96 -0.79
N THR A 40 -8.69 0.68 0.34
CA THR A 40 -9.34 0.62 1.65
C THR A 40 -9.11 1.86 2.52
N ARG A 41 -8.45 2.91 2.01
CA ARG A 41 -8.19 4.15 2.76
C ARG A 41 -9.45 4.69 3.44
N ASP A 42 -10.51 4.97 2.66
CA ASP A 42 -11.73 5.58 3.20
C ASP A 42 -12.51 4.63 4.09
N PHE A 43 -12.40 3.33 3.84
CA PHE A 43 -12.91 2.32 4.75
C PHE A 43 -12.20 2.40 6.11
N ALA A 44 -10.87 2.57 6.14
CA ALA A 44 -10.10 2.66 7.37
C ALA A 44 -10.45 3.91 8.21
N PHE A 45 -10.77 5.05 7.58
CA PHE A 45 -11.31 6.23 8.28
C PHE A 45 -12.66 5.93 8.91
N ARG A 46 -13.61 5.42 8.12
CA ARG A 46 -14.97 5.09 8.60
C ARG A 46 -14.96 4.04 9.69
N ASN A 47 -14.12 3.02 9.59
CA ASN A 47 -13.94 1.99 10.62
C ASN A 47 -13.42 2.57 11.95
N ARG A 48 -12.74 3.71 11.91
CA ARG A 48 -12.29 4.47 13.10
C ARG A 48 -13.27 5.56 13.52
N GLY A 49 -14.47 5.63 12.92
CA GLY A 49 -15.46 6.67 13.22
C GLY A 49 -15.05 8.07 12.74
N LEU A 50 -14.14 8.16 11.77
CA LEU A 50 -13.64 9.40 11.20
C LEU A 50 -14.23 9.63 9.80
N GLU A 51 -14.42 10.90 9.44
CA GLU A 51 -14.78 11.29 8.07
C GLU A 51 -13.55 11.17 7.17
N PRO A 52 -13.60 10.43 6.04
CA PRO A 52 -12.50 10.38 5.10
C PRO A 52 -12.29 11.73 4.40
N PRO A 53 -11.05 12.06 3.99
CA PRO A 53 -10.81 13.19 3.10
C PRO A 53 -11.65 13.10 1.82
N ALA A 54 -12.35 14.18 1.49
CA ALA A 54 -13.25 14.23 0.33
C ALA A 54 -12.50 14.24 -1.01
N GLU A 55 -11.28 14.80 -1.04
CA GLU A 55 -10.46 14.85 -2.24
C GLU A 55 -9.71 13.52 -2.48
N GLU A 56 -9.55 13.14 -3.76
CA GLU A 56 -8.69 12.03 -4.14
C GLU A 56 -7.21 12.40 -4.02
N PHE A 57 -6.37 11.40 -3.80
CA PHE A 57 -4.93 11.56 -3.63
C PHE A 57 -4.23 10.87 -4.79
N ARG A 58 -3.15 11.45 -5.29
CA ARG A 58 -2.25 10.77 -6.20
C ARG A 58 -1.25 9.94 -5.40
N VAL A 59 -1.29 8.62 -5.55
CA VAL A 59 -0.27 7.73 -4.98
C VAL A 59 0.67 7.29 -6.09
N VAL A 60 1.98 7.44 -5.89
CA VAL A 60 3.03 7.02 -6.83
C VAL A 60 4.08 6.23 -6.08
N LEU A 61 4.16 4.93 -6.32
CA LEU A 61 5.15 4.06 -5.68
C LEU A 61 6.13 3.51 -6.69
N ALA A 62 7.43 3.53 -6.34
CA ALA A 62 8.47 2.83 -7.09
C ALA A 62 8.47 1.35 -6.69
N GLY A 63 8.15 0.48 -7.65
CA GLY A 63 8.25 -0.96 -7.50
C GLY A 63 9.70 -1.44 -7.42
N PRO A 64 9.95 -2.63 -6.88
CA PRO A 64 11.30 -3.14 -6.68
C PRO A 64 12.05 -3.49 -7.98
N GLY A 65 11.35 -3.56 -9.12
CA GLY A 65 11.95 -3.70 -10.44
C GLY A 65 12.17 -2.37 -11.17
N GLY A 66 11.98 -1.23 -10.49
CA GLY A 66 12.06 0.11 -11.08
C GLY A 66 10.78 0.57 -11.78
N GLU A 67 9.68 -0.17 -11.65
CA GLU A 67 8.39 0.21 -12.21
C GLU A 67 7.76 1.38 -11.43
N GLU A 68 6.98 2.23 -12.09
CA GLU A 68 6.14 3.22 -11.41
C GLU A 68 4.71 2.69 -11.29
N TRP A 69 4.17 2.66 -10.07
CA TRP A 69 2.77 2.29 -9.81
C TRP A 69 1.98 3.51 -9.37
N THR A 70 0.89 3.78 -10.05
CA THR A 70 0.09 4.99 -9.84
C THR A 70 -1.36 4.66 -9.49
N TRP A 71 -1.93 5.45 -8.58
CA TRP A 71 -3.36 5.45 -8.26
C TRP A 71 -3.86 6.88 -8.07
N GLY A 72 -5.12 7.14 -8.45
CA GLY A 72 -5.76 8.44 -8.32
C GLY A 72 -5.46 9.41 -9.48
N PRO A 73 -6.13 10.57 -9.49
CA PRO A 73 -6.02 11.56 -10.57
C PRO A 73 -4.62 12.16 -10.70
N GLN A 74 -4.23 12.54 -11.92
CA GLN A 74 -2.92 13.15 -12.16
C GLN A 74 -2.79 14.55 -11.57
N ASP A 75 -3.90 15.25 -11.48
CA ASP A 75 -4.07 16.61 -10.99
C ASP A 75 -4.56 16.69 -9.54
N ALA A 76 -4.52 15.57 -8.80
CA ALA A 76 -4.87 15.55 -7.39
C ALA A 76 -4.01 16.55 -6.60
N ARG A 77 -4.65 17.33 -5.72
CA ARG A 77 -3.98 18.38 -4.93
C ARG A 77 -3.02 17.81 -3.88
N GLN A 78 -3.24 16.56 -3.47
CA GLN A 78 -2.43 15.86 -2.48
C GLN A 78 -1.82 14.60 -3.09
N SER A 79 -0.59 14.29 -2.69
CA SER A 79 0.11 13.10 -3.17
C SER A 79 0.91 12.39 -2.08
N VAL A 80 1.13 11.09 -2.30
CA VAL A 80 2.04 10.24 -1.53
C VAL A 80 2.99 9.57 -2.53
N THR A 81 4.29 9.78 -2.36
CA THR A 81 5.31 9.23 -3.25
C THR A 81 6.43 8.55 -2.47
N GLY A 82 7.01 7.48 -3.02
CA GLY A 82 8.12 6.77 -2.38
C GLY A 82 8.37 5.37 -2.94
N PRO A 83 9.36 4.64 -2.40
CA PRO A 83 9.51 3.21 -2.70
C PRO A 83 8.33 2.39 -2.13
N ALA A 84 8.09 1.21 -2.70
CA ALA A 84 7.06 0.30 -2.23
C ALA A 84 7.44 -0.47 -0.94
N LEU A 85 8.74 -0.60 -0.65
CA LEU A 85 9.32 -1.08 0.60
C LEU A 85 10.67 -0.37 0.83
#